data_AF-A0A3N4KPV5-F1
#
_entry.id   AF-A0A3N4KPV5-F1
#
_cell.length_a   1.000
_cell.length_b   1.000
_cell.length_c   1.000
_cell.angle_alpha   90.00
_cell.angle_beta   90.00
_cell.angle_gamma   90.00
#
_symmetry.space_group_name_H-M   'P 1'
#
loop_
_entity.id
_entity.type
_entity.pdbx_description
1 polymer ?
#
loop_
_entity_poly.entity_id
_entity_poly.type
_entity_poly.pdbx_seq_one_letter_code
_entity_poly.pdbx_strand_id
1 'polypeptide(L)'
;MRWHPTMYIYKVGPQQLVLSCPSIDSNSLGSLLSPPHTHPTMSANLRYLLVFFCVLLTVGADTFPAYNVKPREATPDGCLELAGALFGPDDYKITMHNGRYIALACDGRKRVECDTISGGVFGTDNCDSPDPADGAPNDIPTEEEAIKMGMELLTSLHMLPEEEGGVVIEPASTSNTFLAHEYEFGEGNYVRDDWKIDITVNLKVSIVVGDNTFMLTGGGGKFLVTYGSCGKPIVFQALWREICGEKMEEIPSREQAISEYIASLGPLGPNATVEAKLGYQSEPFGVCQEVMHPVWILEGEVVANGQKVPVRPQNSRYAASDNQITRRDSGTGSLPREAHWPAPRSNDDDDNCKLEVGMEYLGEPYGLGLASENAAGFRSGVMHTAPIGNVTYEKSNALVWGSDWTTDNKTYVESADLVWYTGHANSNGWMVTVPDTGAPTMARYTSFNQSGNGLGEQDLEWLIIAACGPHQDEAFENGAGSVFDRWRGIFHGLHIMFAYGSASSDSAEEGAKFMRYAQEGNSLIDAWFRAAKEVQPPGVVVTAMWADGARDDHLPGYGSVSEDSSSAPQEMWFMWTTT
;
A
#
# COMPACT_ATOMS: atom_id res chain seq x y z
N MET A 1 3.99 -24.47 -62.88
CA MET A 1 4.61 -23.14 -62.64
C MET A 1 5.02 -23.07 -61.17
N ARG A 2 6.11 -22.39 -60.81
CA ARG A 2 6.40 -22.03 -59.41
C ARG A 2 5.93 -20.61 -59.17
N TRP A 3 5.23 -20.37 -58.06
CA TRP A 3 4.94 -19.03 -57.55
C TRP A 3 5.86 -18.79 -56.36
N HIS A 4 6.42 -17.58 -56.29
CA HIS A 4 7.13 -17.08 -55.11
C HIS A 4 6.34 -15.86 -54.60
N PRO A 5 5.85 -15.85 -53.35
CA PRO A 5 5.30 -14.64 -52.76
C PRO A 5 6.45 -13.70 -52.40
N THR A 6 6.48 -12.50 -53.00
CA THR A 6 7.42 -11.44 -52.63
C THR A 6 6.81 -10.59 -51.52
N MET A 7 7.40 -10.62 -50.33
CA MET A 7 7.08 -9.67 -49.26
C MET A 7 7.87 -8.38 -49.49
N TYR A 8 7.18 -7.24 -49.44
CA TYR A 8 7.80 -5.91 -49.53
C TYR A 8 7.89 -5.28 -48.14
N ILE A 9 9.08 -4.80 -47.78
CA ILE A 9 9.33 -4.07 -46.54
C ILE A 9 9.72 -2.64 -46.93
N TYR A 10 8.99 -1.66 -46.42
CA TYR A 10 9.27 -0.24 -46.64
C TYR A 10 9.68 0.41 -45.32
N LYS A 11 10.80 1.13 -45.31
CA LYS A 11 11.25 1.90 -44.15
C LYS A 11 10.68 3.31 -44.23
N VAL A 12 9.86 3.70 -43.25
CA VAL A 12 9.21 5.02 -43.19
C VAL A 12 9.69 5.75 -41.93
N GLY A 13 10.74 6.55 -42.10
CA GLY A 13 11.37 7.29 -41.00
C GLY A 13 12.25 6.43 -40.08
N PRO A 14 12.67 7.00 -38.92
CA PRO A 14 13.58 6.33 -37.99
C PRO A 14 12.90 5.37 -36.99
N GLN A 15 11.59 5.49 -36.75
CA GLN A 15 10.90 4.83 -35.62
C GLN A 15 9.58 4.09 -35.97
N GLN A 16 9.24 3.87 -37.25
CA GLN A 16 8.08 3.03 -37.61
C GLN A 16 8.38 1.99 -38.69
N LEU A 17 7.80 0.81 -38.50
CA LEU A 17 7.90 -0.37 -39.36
C LEU A 17 6.48 -0.91 -39.56
N VAL A 18 5.91 -0.72 -40.75
CA VAL A 18 4.51 -1.07 -41.04
C VAL A 18 4.46 -2.34 -41.89
N LEU A 19 3.80 -3.38 -41.39
CA LEU A 19 3.58 -4.65 -42.10
C LEU A 19 2.13 -4.72 -42.61
N SER A 20 1.94 -4.50 -43.91
CA SER A 20 0.63 -4.68 -44.57
C SER A 20 0.51 -6.07 -45.20
N CYS A 21 -0.44 -6.87 -44.74
CA CYS A 21 -0.82 -8.13 -45.40
C CYS A 21 -2.09 -7.92 -46.25
N PRO A 22 -2.16 -8.39 -47.51
CA PRO A 22 -3.35 -8.22 -48.33
C PRO A 22 -4.51 -9.09 -47.82
N SER A 23 -5.70 -8.50 -47.72
CA SER A 23 -6.93 -9.16 -47.26
C SER A 23 -7.39 -10.29 -48.20
N ILE A 24 -7.81 -11.41 -47.63
CA ILE A 24 -8.50 -12.50 -48.35
C ILE A 24 -10.01 -12.24 -48.29
N ASP A 25 -10.68 -12.27 -49.43
CA ASP A 25 -12.12 -12.04 -49.58
C ASP A 25 -12.95 -13.25 -49.10
N SER A 26 -13.95 -13.03 -48.27
CA SER A 26 -14.65 -14.04 -47.48
C SER A 26 -15.89 -14.64 -48.17
N ASN A 27 -15.85 -14.82 -49.50
CA ASN A 27 -17.02 -15.15 -50.34
C ASN A 27 -16.95 -16.50 -51.07
N SER A 28 -16.29 -17.52 -50.51
CA SER A 28 -16.23 -18.87 -51.10
C SER A 28 -16.40 -20.01 -50.10
N LEU A 29 -17.56 -20.07 -49.44
CA LEU A 29 -17.99 -21.20 -48.60
C LEU A 29 -19.37 -21.70 -49.04
N GLY A 30 -19.42 -22.82 -49.76
CA GLY A 30 -20.66 -23.36 -50.30
C GLY A 30 -20.59 -24.86 -50.59
N SER A 31 -21.59 -25.60 -50.08
CA SER A 31 -21.95 -27.00 -50.37
C SER A 31 -20.84 -28.07 -50.36
N LEU A 32 -20.85 -28.94 -49.34
CA LEU A 32 -21.37 -30.32 -49.48
C LEU A 32 -21.27 -31.07 -48.13
N LEU A 33 -22.38 -31.67 -47.68
CA LEU A 33 -22.44 -32.55 -46.50
C LEU A 33 -23.07 -33.89 -46.88
N SER A 34 -22.36 -35.00 -46.62
CA SER A 34 -22.90 -36.36 -46.46
C SER A 34 -21.83 -37.30 -45.90
N PRO A 35 -22.10 -38.07 -44.81
CA PRO A 35 -21.24 -39.16 -44.30
C PRO A 35 -21.60 -40.49 -45.02
N PRO A 36 -21.14 -41.72 -44.63
CA PRO A 36 -20.38 -42.12 -43.43
C PRO A 36 -19.24 -43.16 -43.62
N HIS A 37 -18.65 -43.57 -42.47
CA HIS A 37 -18.05 -44.89 -42.12
C HIS A 37 -16.53 -45.06 -41.87
N THR A 38 -16.25 -45.57 -40.67
CA THR A 38 -15.18 -46.52 -40.24
C THR A 38 -13.72 -46.07 -40.01
N HIS A 39 -13.12 -46.74 -39.02
CA HIS A 39 -11.77 -46.61 -38.43
C HIS A 39 -10.63 -47.18 -39.33
N PRO A 40 -9.35 -47.22 -38.89
CA PRO A 40 -8.48 -46.11 -38.43
C PRO A 40 -7.04 -46.18 -39.00
N THR A 41 -6.28 -45.08 -39.00
CA THR A 41 -4.80 -45.14 -39.12
C THR A 41 -4.09 -43.89 -38.60
N MET A 42 -2.81 -44.04 -38.22
CA MET A 42 -1.93 -42.93 -37.81
C MET A 42 -1.32 -42.17 -38.99
N SER A 43 -0.84 -40.96 -38.68
CA SER A 43 0.25 -40.20 -39.33
C SER A 43 0.14 -39.85 -40.83
N ALA A 44 -0.04 -38.55 -41.11
CA ALA A 44 0.73 -37.84 -42.14
C ALA A 44 0.76 -36.31 -41.92
N ASN A 45 1.86 -35.82 -41.36
CA ASN A 45 2.60 -34.59 -41.74
C ASN A 45 1.87 -33.26 -42.05
N LEU A 46 2.33 -32.23 -41.33
CA LEU A 46 2.69 -30.90 -41.87
C LEU A 46 1.69 -30.27 -42.88
N ARG A 47 0.62 -29.64 -42.39
CA ARG A 47 -0.13 -28.66 -43.21
C ARG A 47 -0.82 -27.48 -42.53
N TYR A 48 -0.71 -27.37 -41.21
CA TYR A 48 -0.85 -26.10 -40.51
C TYR A 48 0.42 -25.81 -39.72
N LEU A 49 1.49 -25.48 -40.46
CA LEU A 49 2.59 -24.69 -39.94
C LEU A 49 2.06 -23.26 -39.76
N LEU A 50 1.23 -23.08 -38.72
CA LEU A 50 0.72 -21.78 -38.32
C LEU A 50 1.95 -20.93 -38.01
N VAL A 51 2.04 -19.75 -38.62
CA VAL A 51 3.30 -19.00 -38.74
C VAL A 51 3.62 -18.29 -37.42
N PHE A 52 4.00 -19.08 -36.42
CA PHE A 52 4.80 -18.66 -35.27
C PHE A 52 6.22 -18.32 -35.76
N PHE A 53 6.32 -17.31 -36.63
CA PHE A 53 7.44 -16.40 -36.55
C PHE A 53 7.28 -15.66 -35.22
N CYS A 54 7.78 -16.26 -34.15
CA CYS A 54 8.49 -15.47 -33.17
C CYS A 54 9.62 -14.78 -33.93
N VAL A 55 9.34 -13.60 -34.46
CA VAL A 55 10.37 -12.63 -34.75
C VAL A 55 10.96 -12.35 -33.37
N LEU A 56 12.07 -13.02 -33.05
CA LEU A 56 12.99 -12.59 -32.02
C LEU A 56 13.58 -11.27 -32.50
N LEU A 57 12.75 -10.23 -32.42
CA LEU A 57 13.21 -8.89 -32.16
C LEU A 57 14.01 -9.04 -30.87
N THR A 58 15.32 -8.98 -31.01
CA THR A 58 16.19 -8.61 -29.89
C THR A 58 15.85 -7.16 -29.58
N VAL A 59 14.76 -6.96 -28.84
CA VAL A 59 14.46 -5.68 -28.21
C VAL A 59 15.67 -5.40 -27.32
N GLY A 60 16.34 -4.27 -27.54
CA GLY A 60 17.54 -3.96 -26.79
C GLY A 60 17.19 -3.85 -25.31
N ALA A 61 18.07 -4.37 -24.44
CA ALA A 61 18.07 -3.89 -23.07
C ALA A 61 18.49 -2.42 -23.11
N ASP A 62 17.72 -1.55 -22.46
CA ASP A 62 18.10 -0.15 -22.31
C ASP A 62 19.18 -0.06 -21.23
N THR A 63 20.18 0.81 -21.40
CA THR A 63 21.29 0.94 -20.46
C THR A 63 21.25 2.30 -19.77
N PHE A 64 21.14 2.30 -18.45
CA PHE A 64 21.07 3.50 -17.60
C PHE A 64 22.15 3.44 -16.50
N PRO A 65 22.58 4.57 -15.94
CA PRO A 65 23.42 4.54 -14.75
C PRO A 65 22.63 3.96 -13.57
N ALA A 66 23.34 3.32 -12.65
CA ALA A 66 22.86 2.89 -11.35
C ALA A 66 23.90 3.30 -10.30
N TYR A 67 23.42 3.76 -9.15
CA TYR A 67 24.24 4.53 -8.22
C TYR A 67 24.55 3.71 -6.97
N ASN A 68 25.83 3.59 -6.62
CA ASN A 68 26.22 3.03 -5.33
C ASN A 68 25.87 4.07 -4.26
N VAL A 69 25.11 3.69 -3.22
CA VAL A 69 24.61 4.61 -2.20
C VAL A 69 25.04 4.19 -0.80
N LYS A 70 25.08 5.14 0.16
CA LYS A 70 25.43 4.88 1.56
C LYS A 70 24.47 5.56 2.53
N PRO A 71 24.02 4.90 3.60
CA PRO A 71 23.26 5.56 4.66
C PRO A 71 24.10 6.63 5.36
N ARG A 72 23.45 7.69 5.84
CA ARG A 72 24.02 8.63 6.81
C ARG A 72 24.38 7.89 8.11
N GLU A 73 25.51 8.21 8.72
CA GLU A 73 25.89 7.64 10.01
C GLU A 73 24.97 8.19 11.12
N ALA A 74 24.14 7.32 11.70
CA ALA A 74 23.35 7.62 12.88
C ALA A 74 24.16 7.32 14.15
N THR A 75 24.24 8.28 15.07
CA THR A 75 24.93 8.15 16.36
C THR A 75 23.98 8.51 17.52
N PRO A 76 24.28 8.11 18.77
CA PRO A 76 23.39 8.42 19.89
C PRO A 76 23.30 9.94 20.13
N ASP A 77 24.46 10.59 20.24
CA ASP A 77 24.56 12.02 20.55
C ASP A 77 23.92 12.88 19.43
N GLY A 78 24.11 12.50 18.16
CA GLY A 78 23.48 13.17 17.03
C GLY A 78 21.97 13.00 16.99
N CYS A 79 21.42 11.89 17.51
CA CYS A 79 19.97 11.69 17.61
C CYS A 79 19.36 12.52 18.76
N LEU A 80 20.09 12.70 19.87
CA LEU A 80 19.70 13.62 20.95
C LEU A 80 19.76 15.09 20.51
N GLU A 81 20.82 15.49 19.80
CA GLU A 81 20.95 16.83 19.22
C GLU A 81 19.78 17.13 18.27
N LEU A 82 19.44 16.17 17.40
CA LEU A 82 18.33 16.28 16.47
C LEU A 82 16.96 16.35 17.14
N ALA A 83 16.74 15.61 18.24
CA ALA A 83 15.53 15.74 19.05
C ALA A 83 15.39 17.14 19.66
N GLY A 84 16.47 17.67 20.25
CA GLY A 84 16.52 19.02 20.80
C GLY A 84 16.36 20.14 19.75
N ALA A 85 16.78 19.88 18.51
CA ALA A 85 16.65 20.82 17.39
C ALA A 85 15.25 20.80 16.75
N LEU A 86 14.57 19.64 16.71
CA LEU A 86 13.22 19.50 16.16
C LEU A 86 12.13 19.98 17.12
N PHE A 87 12.13 19.50 18.37
CA PHE A 87 11.01 19.67 19.31
C PHE A 87 11.39 20.42 20.60
N GLY A 88 12.53 21.11 20.57
CA GLY A 88 13.05 21.94 21.66
C GLY A 88 13.75 21.15 22.78
N PRO A 89 14.34 21.83 23.78
CA PRO A 89 15.06 21.18 24.87
C PRO A 89 14.11 20.42 25.82
N ASP A 90 14.41 19.14 26.05
CA ASP A 90 13.63 18.23 26.90
C ASP A 90 14.55 17.20 27.61
N ASP A 91 14.02 16.44 28.57
CA ASP A 91 14.76 15.37 29.27
C ASP A 91 14.74 14.06 28.45
N TYR A 92 15.32 14.11 27.25
CA TYR A 92 15.34 13.00 26.31
C TYR A 92 16.18 11.83 26.82
N LYS A 93 15.53 10.67 26.94
CA LYS A 93 16.19 9.38 27.20
C LYS A 93 16.46 8.69 25.88
N ILE A 94 17.73 8.39 25.62
CA ILE A 94 18.14 7.63 24.44
C ILE A 94 18.23 6.13 24.73
N THR A 95 17.70 5.34 23.80
CA THR A 95 17.77 3.88 23.79
C THR A 95 18.22 3.36 22.42
N MET A 96 18.62 2.10 22.34
CA MET A 96 18.90 1.39 21.09
C MET A 96 17.90 0.23 20.96
N HIS A 97 17.08 0.26 19.92
CA HIS A 97 16.07 -0.77 19.64
C HIS A 97 16.06 -1.11 18.14
N ASN A 98 16.09 -2.39 17.78
CA ASN A 98 16.00 -2.89 16.40
C ASN A 98 16.90 -2.18 15.35
N GLY A 99 18.09 -1.71 15.74
CA GLY A 99 18.99 -0.95 14.85
C GLY A 99 18.69 0.55 14.75
N ARG A 100 17.99 1.11 15.73
CA ARG A 100 17.63 2.54 15.81
C ARG A 100 18.06 3.12 17.14
N TYR A 101 18.64 4.31 17.09
CA TYR A 101 18.65 5.19 18.25
C TYR A 101 17.27 5.82 18.40
N ILE A 102 16.66 5.68 19.58
CA ILE A 102 15.36 6.29 19.89
C ILE A 102 15.56 7.26 21.06
N ALA A 103 15.44 8.55 20.79
CA ALA A 103 15.39 9.63 21.78
C ALA A 103 13.92 9.93 22.11
N LEU A 104 13.51 9.64 23.34
CA LEU A 104 12.14 9.79 23.83
C LEU A 104 12.10 10.77 25.01
N ALA A 105 11.22 11.77 24.96
CA ALA A 105 11.04 12.72 26.07
C ALA A 105 10.42 12.05 27.30
N CYS A 106 10.53 12.71 28.45
CA CYS A 106 10.15 12.15 29.74
C CYS A 106 8.64 11.89 29.91
N ASP A 107 7.80 12.50 29.07
CA ASP A 107 6.35 12.30 29.01
C ASP A 107 5.91 11.27 27.95
N GLY A 108 6.83 10.76 27.14
CA GLY A 108 6.58 9.83 26.04
C GLY A 108 6.03 10.46 24.75
N ARG A 109 5.73 11.76 24.71
CA ARG A 109 5.00 12.41 23.60
C ARG A 109 5.89 12.85 22.44
N LYS A 110 7.12 13.28 22.75
CA LYS A 110 8.14 13.62 21.75
C LYS A 110 9.10 12.47 21.54
N ARG A 111 9.28 12.06 20.28
CA ARG A 111 10.08 10.90 19.88
C ARG A 111 10.88 11.24 18.63
N VAL A 112 12.18 10.93 18.61
CA VAL A 112 13.01 10.92 17.40
C VAL A 112 13.73 9.58 17.28
N GLU A 113 13.72 9.02 16.08
CA GLU A 113 14.37 7.79 15.69
C GLU A 113 15.42 8.06 14.62
N CYS A 114 16.63 7.54 14.83
CA CYS A 114 17.72 7.58 13.87
C CYS A 114 18.18 6.16 13.55
N ASP A 115 17.88 5.69 12.33
CA ASP A 115 18.03 4.30 11.91
C ASP A 115 19.46 4.03 11.37
N THR A 116 20.17 3.08 11.99
CA THR A 116 21.57 2.79 11.66
C THR A 116 21.74 1.96 10.38
N ILE A 117 20.65 1.47 9.78
CA ILE A 117 20.67 0.63 8.58
C ILE A 117 20.40 1.49 7.34
N SER A 118 19.35 2.31 7.39
CA SER A 118 18.98 3.19 6.26
C SER A 118 19.54 4.62 6.38
N GLY A 119 20.05 5.04 7.55
CA GLY A 119 20.48 6.41 7.82
C GLY A 119 19.31 7.40 7.92
N GLY A 120 18.09 6.88 8.09
CA GLY A 120 16.86 7.66 8.08
C GLY A 120 16.53 8.24 9.46
N VAL A 121 15.86 9.39 9.44
CA VAL A 121 15.27 10.04 10.61
C VAL A 121 13.75 10.01 10.51
N PHE A 122 13.10 9.62 11.60
CA PHE A 122 11.68 9.88 11.86
C PHE A 122 11.55 10.63 13.18
N GLY A 123 10.59 11.54 13.31
CA GLY A 123 10.28 12.23 14.55
C GLY A 123 8.82 12.63 14.63
N THR A 124 8.28 12.65 15.84
CA THR A 124 6.91 13.11 16.13
C THR A 124 6.86 13.86 17.47
N ASP A 125 5.97 14.85 17.56
CA ASP A 125 5.59 15.55 18.79
C ASP A 125 4.07 15.48 18.97
N ASN A 126 3.63 14.44 19.70
CA ASN A 126 2.23 14.20 19.99
C ASN A 126 1.68 15.15 21.09
N CYS A 127 2.42 16.18 21.51
CA CYS A 127 1.89 17.21 22.42
C CYS A 127 0.93 18.20 21.75
N ASP A 128 1.13 18.44 20.46
CA ASP A 128 0.37 19.41 19.65
C ASP A 128 -0.50 18.73 18.57
N SER A 129 -0.68 17.41 18.66
CA SER A 129 -1.77 16.69 17.99
C SER A 129 -3.10 17.28 18.47
N PRO A 130 -3.91 17.90 17.59
CA PRO A 130 -5.11 18.61 18.04
C PRO A 130 -6.19 17.63 18.53
N ASP A 131 -6.70 17.91 19.74
CA ASP A 131 -7.88 17.26 20.28
C ASP A 131 -9.10 17.68 19.43
N PRO A 132 -9.93 16.75 18.93
CA PRO A 132 -11.12 17.10 18.18
C PRO A 132 -12.10 18.00 18.95
N ALA A 133 -12.12 17.93 20.29
CA ALA A 133 -12.96 18.76 21.14
C ALA A 133 -12.50 20.22 21.26
N ASP A 134 -11.23 20.53 20.98
CA ASP A 134 -10.71 21.91 20.88
C ASP A 134 -11.07 22.57 19.53
N GLY A 135 -11.47 21.77 18.54
CA GLY A 135 -11.88 22.21 17.20
C GLY A 135 -10.71 22.56 16.27
N ALA A 136 -11.02 23.20 15.13
CA ALA A 136 -10.03 23.52 14.11
C ALA A 136 -8.89 24.44 14.65
N PRO A 137 -7.62 24.06 14.47
CA PRO A 137 -6.49 24.96 14.74
C PRO A 137 -6.58 26.24 13.90
N ASN A 138 -6.68 27.39 14.58
CA ASN A 138 -6.86 28.69 13.91
C ASN A 138 -5.58 29.21 13.22
N ASP A 139 -4.41 28.72 13.62
CA ASP A 139 -3.09 29.25 13.26
C ASP A 139 -2.20 28.20 12.56
N ILE A 140 -2.74 27.45 11.58
CA ILE A 140 -1.93 26.59 10.69
C ILE A 140 -1.28 27.45 9.60
N PRO A 141 0.02 27.30 9.29
CA PRO A 141 0.68 28.05 8.21
C PRO A 141 0.01 27.89 6.83
N THR A 142 0.13 28.91 6.00
CA THR A 142 -0.20 28.80 4.57
C THR A 142 0.79 27.88 3.84
N GLU A 143 0.45 27.41 2.64
CA GLU A 143 1.33 26.56 1.82
C GLU A 143 2.69 27.22 1.52
N GLU A 144 2.72 28.51 1.20
CA GLU A 144 3.96 29.26 0.93
C GLU A 144 4.85 29.36 2.19
N GLU A 145 4.23 29.62 3.35
CA GLU A 145 4.94 29.69 4.64
C GLU A 145 5.46 28.32 5.06
N ALA A 146 4.63 27.27 4.96
CA ALA A 146 5.01 25.91 5.29
C ALA A 146 6.18 25.42 4.42
N ILE A 147 6.09 25.55 3.09
CA ILE A 147 7.16 25.15 2.16
C ILE A 147 8.47 25.86 2.54
N LYS A 148 8.42 27.16 2.80
CA LYS A 148 9.59 27.93 3.24
C LYS A 148 10.16 27.40 4.56
N MET A 149 9.32 27.21 5.57
CA MET A 149 9.73 26.70 6.88
C MET A 149 10.34 25.30 6.79
N GLY A 150 9.78 24.42 5.96
CA GLY A 150 10.29 23.07 5.71
C GLY A 150 11.67 23.08 5.07
N MET A 151 11.88 23.92 4.07
CA MET A 151 13.19 24.12 3.44
C MET A 151 14.22 24.72 4.40
N GLU A 152 13.85 25.73 5.19
CA GLU A 152 14.73 26.34 6.22
C GLU A 152 15.11 25.34 7.33
N LEU A 153 14.16 24.51 7.78
CA LEU A 153 14.40 23.45 8.76
C LEU A 153 15.32 22.36 8.21
N LEU A 154 15.00 21.76 7.06
CA LEU A 154 15.79 20.68 6.46
C LEU A 154 17.21 21.14 6.08
N THR A 155 17.38 22.40 5.70
CA THR A 155 18.71 23.01 5.46
C THR A 155 19.49 23.16 6.78
N SER A 156 18.86 23.70 7.83
CA SER A 156 19.53 23.94 9.13
C SER A 156 19.90 22.66 9.89
N LEU A 157 19.18 21.56 9.66
CA LEU A 157 19.51 20.22 10.19
C LEU A 157 20.54 19.46 9.32
N HIS A 158 21.00 20.06 8.21
CA HIS A 158 21.85 19.43 7.20
C HIS A 158 21.28 18.09 6.71
N MET A 159 19.98 18.05 6.37
CA MET A 159 19.27 16.82 5.99
C MET A 159 19.11 16.63 4.48
N LEU A 160 19.20 17.72 3.72
CA LEU A 160 19.13 17.70 2.25
C LEU A 160 20.44 17.17 1.64
N PRO A 161 20.40 16.35 0.56
CA PRO A 161 21.58 16.04 -0.26
C PRO A 161 22.39 17.27 -0.65
N GLU A 162 23.70 17.08 -0.85
CA GLU A 162 24.51 18.03 -1.60
C GLU A 162 24.06 18.03 -3.07
N GLU A 163 24.04 19.21 -3.72
CA GLU A 163 23.65 19.33 -5.16
C GLU A 163 24.68 18.67 -6.11
N GLU A 164 25.85 18.29 -5.60
CA GLU A 164 26.88 17.57 -6.35
C GLU A 164 26.48 16.11 -6.60
N GLY A 165 26.40 15.69 -7.86
CA GLY A 165 26.08 14.31 -8.24
C GLY A 165 24.83 14.13 -9.10
N GLY A 166 24.15 15.23 -9.49
CA GLY A 166 22.97 15.15 -10.37
C GLY A 166 21.66 14.85 -9.63
N VAL A 167 21.58 15.27 -8.36
CA VAL A 167 20.36 15.19 -7.54
C VAL A 167 19.66 16.55 -7.59
N VAL A 168 18.34 16.54 -7.80
CA VAL A 168 17.49 17.73 -7.71
C VAL A 168 16.47 17.52 -6.60
N ILE A 169 16.34 18.51 -5.73
CA ILE A 169 15.35 18.56 -4.66
C ILE A 169 14.42 19.72 -4.94
N GLU A 170 13.11 19.46 -4.98
CA GLU A 170 12.09 20.49 -5.18
C GLU A 170 10.90 20.25 -4.24
N PRO A 171 10.21 21.30 -3.75
CA PRO A 171 8.90 21.15 -3.12
C PRO A 171 7.95 20.46 -4.10
N ALA A 172 7.45 19.28 -3.75
CA ALA A 172 6.59 18.47 -4.60
C ALA A 172 5.14 18.94 -4.54
N SER A 173 4.69 19.17 -3.32
CA SER A 173 3.33 19.54 -2.92
C SER A 173 3.32 19.93 -1.45
N THR A 174 2.25 20.57 -1.00
CA THR A 174 1.75 20.30 0.35
C THR A 174 0.66 19.22 0.32
N SER A 175 0.65 18.37 1.34
CA SER A 175 -0.53 17.62 1.76
C SER A 175 -1.05 18.21 3.08
N ASN A 176 -2.21 17.76 3.54
CA ASN A 176 -2.79 18.20 4.79
C ASN A 176 -3.48 16.99 5.41
N THR A 177 -3.34 16.77 6.72
CA THR A 177 -4.26 15.89 7.44
C THR A 177 -5.55 16.66 7.70
N PHE A 178 -6.68 16.00 7.45
CA PHE A 178 -8.01 16.46 7.77
C PHE A 178 -8.69 15.48 8.73
N LEU A 179 -9.63 16.02 9.49
CA LEU A 179 -10.54 15.27 10.34
C LEU A 179 -11.97 15.69 9.99
N ALA A 180 -12.85 14.72 9.76
CA ALA A 180 -14.28 14.91 9.72
C ALA A 180 -14.92 14.26 10.96
N HIS A 181 -15.90 14.95 11.53
CA HIS A 181 -16.82 14.41 12.53
C HIS A 181 -18.21 14.30 11.90
N GLU A 182 -18.93 13.22 12.17
CA GLU A 182 -20.33 13.07 11.82
C GLU A 182 -21.15 12.60 13.03
N TYR A 183 -22.24 13.34 13.32
CA TYR A 183 -23.10 13.11 14.48
C TYR A 183 -24.59 13.23 14.10
N GLU A 184 -25.47 12.57 14.86
CA GLU A 184 -26.92 12.65 14.62
C GLU A 184 -27.52 13.95 15.16
N PHE A 185 -28.11 14.76 14.27
CA PHE A 185 -28.86 15.98 14.60
C PHE A 185 -30.38 15.74 14.53
N GLY A 186 -30.84 14.75 15.30
CA GLY A 186 -32.24 14.35 15.41
C GLY A 186 -32.68 13.33 14.36
N GLU A 187 -33.60 12.45 14.76
CA GLU A 187 -34.01 11.19 14.10
C GLU A 187 -33.70 11.08 12.59
N GLY A 188 -32.60 10.40 12.27
CA GLY A 188 -32.17 10.04 10.92
C GLY A 188 -31.42 11.12 10.14
N ASN A 189 -31.09 12.27 10.73
CA ASN A 189 -30.38 13.36 10.07
C ASN A 189 -28.95 13.45 10.61
N TYR A 190 -27.95 13.31 9.76
CA TYR A 190 -26.54 13.40 10.13
C TYR A 190 -25.97 14.74 9.68
N VAL A 191 -25.13 15.34 10.53
CA VAL A 191 -24.36 16.55 10.22
C VAL A 191 -22.88 16.18 10.22
N ARG A 192 -22.15 16.64 9.20
CA ARG A 192 -20.71 16.43 9.05
C ARG A 192 -19.97 17.77 9.07
N ASP A 193 -18.98 17.88 9.94
CA ASP A 193 -18.05 19.00 10.04
C ASP A 193 -16.64 18.54 9.69
N ASP A 194 -15.97 19.23 8.76
CA ASP A 194 -14.62 18.91 8.26
C ASP A 194 -13.62 20.00 8.67
N TRP A 195 -12.50 19.60 9.27
CA TRP A 195 -11.41 20.49 9.67
C TRP A 195 -10.07 20.04 9.11
N LYS A 196 -9.28 21.00 8.62
CA LYS A 196 -7.84 20.82 8.38
C LYS A 196 -7.14 20.88 9.74
N ILE A 197 -6.32 19.88 10.07
CA ILE A 197 -5.64 19.79 11.38
C ILE A 197 -4.13 20.01 11.32
N ASP A 198 -3.50 19.79 10.16
CA ASP A 198 -2.09 20.12 9.90
C ASP A 198 -1.86 20.63 8.47
N ILE A 199 -0.64 21.10 8.19
CA ILE A 199 -0.11 21.17 6.82
C ILE A 199 1.21 20.41 6.73
N THR A 200 1.34 19.56 5.72
CA THR A 200 2.50 18.69 5.49
C THR A 200 3.24 19.12 4.22
N VAL A 201 4.53 19.41 4.34
CA VAL A 201 5.42 19.77 3.22
C VAL A 201 6.13 18.52 2.74
N ASN A 202 5.98 18.18 1.47
CA ASN A 202 6.66 17.04 0.86
C ASN A 202 7.69 17.54 -0.16
N LEU A 203 8.96 17.16 -0.02
CA LEU A 203 9.96 17.41 -1.06
C LEU A 203 10.16 16.17 -1.93
N LYS A 204 10.25 16.39 -3.24
CA LYS A 204 10.56 15.38 -4.24
C LYS A 204 12.04 15.43 -4.54
N VAL A 205 12.71 14.31 -4.34
CA VAL A 205 14.04 14.06 -4.89
C VAL A 205 13.90 13.50 -6.31
N SER A 206 14.78 13.92 -7.21
CA SER A 206 14.85 13.44 -8.59
C SER A 206 16.29 13.28 -9.05
N ILE A 207 16.54 12.30 -9.92
CA ILE A 207 17.86 11.97 -10.44
C ILE A 207 17.98 12.48 -11.88
N VAL A 208 19.05 13.22 -12.17
CA VAL A 208 19.30 13.83 -13.49
C VAL A 208 20.31 12.98 -14.27
N VAL A 209 19.92 12.50 -15.45
CA VAL A 209 20.80 11.75 -16.36
C VAL A 209 20.78 12.40 -17.75
N GLY A 210 21.88 13.07 -18.08
CA GLY A 210 21.96 13.94 -19.25
C GLY A 210 20.97 15.09 -19.13
N ASP A 211 20.17 15.32 -20.17
CA ASP A 211 19.14 16.38 -20.20
C ASP A 211 17.79 15.95 -19.57
N ASN A 212 17.72 14.78 -18.92
CA ASN A 212 16.46 14.20 -18.43
C ASN A 212 16.44 14.08 -16.89
N THR A 213 15.29 14.35 -16.28
CA THR A 213 15.06 14.24 -14.84
C THR A 213 14.09 13.10 -14.55
N PHE A 214 14.48 12.16 -13.71
CA PHE A 214 13.74 10.95 -13.36
C PHE A 214 13.24 11.01 -11.92
N MET A 215 12.00 10.57 -11.70
CA MET A 215 11.43 10.50 -10.35
C MET A 215 12.08 9.37 -9.55
N LEU A 216 12.21 9.61 -8.24
CA LEU A 216 12.48 8.55 -7.27
C LEU A 216 11.18 7.78 -6.95
N THR A 217 11.30 6.49 -6.66
CA THR A 217 10.22 5.59 -6.26
C THR A 217 10.68 4.71 -5.10
N GLY A 218 9.73 4.17 -4.33
CA GLY A 218 9.97 3.55 -3.03
C GLY A 218 9.85 4.54 -1.86
N GLY A 219 10.37 4.15 -0.69
CA GLY A 219 10.29 4.96 0.54
C GLY A 219 11.53 5.80 0.85
N GLY A 220 12.62 5.64 0.10
CA GLY A 220 13.83 6.44 0.23
C GLY A 220 13.78 7.74 -0.57
N GLY A 221 14.63 8.71 -0.22
CA GLY A 221 14.62 10.07 -0.74
C GLY A 221 13.34 10.86 -0.46
N LYS A 222 12.61 10.48 0.60
CA LYS A 222 11.47 11.23 1.13
C LYS A 222 11.96 12.25 2.16
N PHE A 223 11.50 13.48 2.00
CA PHE A 223 11.56 14.52 3.03
C PHE A 223 10.16 15.05 3.27
N LEU A 224 9.72 14.98 4.52
CA LEU A 224 8.38 15.35 4.96
C LEU A 224 8.50 16.15 6.27
N VAL A 225 7.85 17.31 6.33
CA VAL A 225 7.67 18.06 7.58
C VAL A 225 6.21 18.44 7.72
N THR A 226 5.55 17.95 8.77
CA THR A 226 4.18 18.31 9.14
C THR A 226 4.21 19.40 10.19
N TYR A 227 3.47 20.49 9.93
CA TYR A 227 3.30 21.63 10.81
C TYR A 227 1.87 21.69 11.37
N GLY A 228 1.76 21.69 12.69
CA GLY A 228 0.51 21.90 13.41
C GLY A 228 0.27 23.37 13.76
N SER A 229 -0.49 23.58 14.84
CA SER A 229 -0.79 24.88 15.44
C SER A 229 0.46 25.76 15.59
N CYS A 230 0.33 27.04 15.24
CA CYS A 230 1.37 28.07 15.32
C CYS A 230 2.65 27.75 14.50
N GLY A 231 2.58 26.82 13.54
CA GLY A 231 3.73 26.42 12.73
C GLY A 231 4.80 25.62 13.48
N LYS A 232 4.44 24.94 14.58
CA LYS A 232 5.33 23.95 15.21
C LYS A 232 5.47 22.71 14.31
N PRO A 233 6.68 22.16 14.10
CA PRO A 233 6.81 20.84 13.48
C PRO A 233 6.26 19.78 14.44
N ILE A 234 5.30 18.98 13.98
CA ILE A 234 4.69 17.88 14.76
C ILE A 234 5.04 16.50 14.20
N VAL A 235 5.40 16.39 12.91
CA VAL A 235 6.01 15.18 12.33
C VAL A 235 7.17 15.58 11.43
N PHE A 236 8.25 14.80 11.49
CA PHE A 236 9.44 14.97 10.68
C PHE A 236 9.88 13.62 10.11
N GLN A 237 10.18 13.56 8.82
CA GLN A 237 10.81 12.38 8.20
C GLN A 237 11.84 12.83 7.17
N ALA A 238 13.04 12.30 7.26
CA ALA A 238 14.12 12.55 6.31
C ALA A 238 14.90 11.25 6.08
N LEU A 239 14.87 10.73 4.85
CA LEU A 239 15.64 9.54 4.47
C LEU A 239 16.34 9.77 3.15
N TRP A 240 17.67 9.87 3.20
CA TRP A 240 18.53 9.94 2.03
C TRP A 240 19.77 9.05 2.22
N ARG A 241 20.33 8.58 1.09
CA ARG A 241 21.54 7.76 1.05
C ARG A 241 22.49 8.37 0.02
N GLU A 242 23.68 8.80 0.45
CA GLU A 242 24.59 9.57 -0.40
C GLU A 242 25.14 8.74 -1.56
N ILE A 243 25.11 9.32 -2.76
CA ILE A 243 25.66 8.71 -3.98
C ILE A 243 27.19 8.70 -3.87
N CYS A 244 27.78 7.51 -3.74
CA CYS A 244 29.23 7.34 -3.61
C CYS A 244 29.88 6.66 -4.82
N GLY A 245 29.17 6.56 -5.95
CA GLY A 245 29.70 6.09 -7.23
C GLY A 245 28.61 5.67 -8.22
N GLU A 246 29.02 5.40 -9.45
CA GLU A 246 28.13 5.07 -10.58
C GLU A 246 28.63 3.81 -11.31
N LYS A 247 27.70 3.01 -11.84
CA LYS A 247 27.93 1.93 -12.81
C LYS A 247 26.87 2.01 -13.91
N MET A 248 27.18 1.60 -15.13
CA MET A 248 26.14 1.38 -16.15
C MET A 248 25.47 0.03 -15.94
N GLU A 249 24.16 -0.02 -16.12
CA GLU A 249 23.30 -1.16 -15.80
C GLU A 249 22.25 -1.37 -16.91
N GLU A 250 22.07 -2.62 -17.35
CA GLU A 250 21.06 -3.01 -18.35
C GLU A 250 19.74 -3.35 -17.65
N ILE A 251 18.63 -2.77 -18.14
CA ILE A 251 17.26 -3.06 -17.68
C ILE A 251 16.42 -3.70 -18.80
N PRO A 252 15.34 -4.43 -18.47
CA PRO A 252 14.36 -4.89 -19.46
C PRO A 252 13.85 -3.73 -20.31
N SER A 253 13.60 -3.98 -21.59
CA SER A 253 12.92 -3.00 -22.45
C SER A 253 11.53 -2.64 -21.92
N ARG A 254 11.04 -1.43 -22.23
CA ARG A 254 9.71 -0.97 -21.79
C ARG A 254 8.58 -1.93 -22.16
N GLU A 255 8.60 -2.45 -23.39
CA GLU A 255 7.61 -3.41 -23.88
C GLU A 255 7.70 -4.77 -23.18
N GLN A 256 8.91 -5.19 -22.78
CA GLN A 256 9.11 -6.41 -21.98
C GLN A 256 8.55 -6.22 -20.57
N ALA A 257 8.86 -5.11 -19.88
CA ALA A 257 8.37 -4.84 -18.54
C ALA A 257 6.82 -4.80 -18.49
N ILE A 258 6.18 -4.15 -19.48
CA ILE A 258 4.72 -4.16 -19.63
C ILE A 258 4.19 -5.58 -19.88
N SER A 259 4.83 -6.37 -20.75
CA SER A 259 4.40 -7.73 -21.05
C SER A 259 4.56 -8.69 -19.86
N GLU A 260 5.59 -8.52 -19.04
CA GLU A 260 5.84 -9.34 -17.84
C GLU A 260 4.84 -8.98 -16.72
N TYR A 261 4.52 -7.70 -16.54
CA TYR A 261 3.48 -7.24 -15.62
C TYR A 261 2.07 -7.71 -16.05
N ILE A 262 1.71 -7.57 -17.33
CA ILE A 262 0.42 -8.09 -17.82
C ILE A 262 0.31 -9.61 -17.63
N ALA A 263 1.42 -10.35 -17.69
CA ALA A 263 1.45 -11.77 -17.37
C ALA A 263 1.32 -12.07 -15.87
N SER A 264 1.91 -11.23 -14.99
CA SER A 264 1.78 -11.40 -13.52
C SER A 264 0.35 -11.13 -13.02
N LEU A 265 -0.42 -10.27 -13.70
CA LEU A 265 -1.84 -10.04 -13.44
C LEU A 265 -2.74 -11.28 -13.65
N GLY A 266 -2.22 -12.40 -14.15
CA GLY A 266 -2.90 -13.69 -14.16
C GLY A 266 -4.25 -13.66 -14.90
N PRO A 267 -5.37 -14.09 -14.28
CA PRO A 267 -6.71 -14.02 -14.89
C PRO A 267 -7.20 -12.60 -15.21
N LEU A 268 -6.61 -11.56 -14.60
CA LEU A 268 -6.97 -10.16 -14.83
C LEU A 268 -6.21 -9.56 -16.04
N GLY A 269 -5.01 -10.08 -16.32
CA GLY A 269 -4.10 -9.61 -17.38
C GLY A 269 -4.72 -9.41 -18.77
N PRO A 270 -5.56 -10.33 -19.29
CA PRO A 270 -6.21 -10.16 -20.60
C PRO A 270 -7.13 -8.93 -20.73
N ASN A 271 -7.55 -8.34 -19.61
CA ASN A 271 -8.37 -7.13 -19.54
C ASN A 271 -7.62 -5.91 -18.98
N ALA A 272 -6.28 -5.98 -18.89
CA ALA A 272 -5.45 -4.93 -18.33
C ALA A 272 -5.12 -3.82 -19.36
N THR A 273 -5.09 -2.58 -18.91
CA THR A 273 -4.47 -1.44 -19.60
C THR A 273 -3.34 -0.93 -18.72
N VAL A 274 -2.11 -0.88 -19.24
CA VAL A 274 -0.88 -0.66 -18.46
C VAL A 274 0.01 0.37 -19.15
N GLU A 275 0.54 1.31 -18.37
CA GLU A 275 1.63 2.19 -18.77
C GLU A 275 2.91 1.89 -17.98
N ALA A 276 4.05 2.28 -18.55
CA ALA A 276 5.36 2.22 -17.88
C ALA A 276 6.11 3.55 -18.02
N LYS A 277 6.66 4.03 -16.90
CA LYS A 277 7.48 5.25 -16.74
C LYS A 277 8.84 4.86 -16.16
N LEU A 278 9.92 5.55 -16.51
CA LEU A 278 11.25 5.26 -15.94
C LEU A 278 11.48 6.10 -14.67
N GLY A 279 12.00 5.47 -13.61
CA GLY A 279 12.38 6.10 -12.35
C GLY A 279 13.55 5.39 -11.67
N TYR A 280 13.87 5.78 -10.44
CA TYR A 280 14.93 5.17 -9.62
C TYR A 280 14.39 4.65 -8.29
N GLN A 281 14.71 3.40 -7.95
CA GLN A 281 14.30 2.77 -6.69
C GLN A 281 15.20 3.21 -5.53
N SER A 282 14.61 3.81 -4.50
CA SER A 282 15.27 4.08 -3.21
C SER A 282 14.53 3.37 -2.08
N GLU A 283 15.23 2.51 -1.36
CA GLU A 283 14.58 1.59 -0.42
C GLU A 283 14.04 2.31 0.82
N PRO A 284 12.96 1.83 1.44
CA PRO A 284 12.31 2.50 2.56
C PRO A 284 13.15 2.47 3.86
N PHE A 285 12.60 3.13 4.88
CA PHE A 285 13.19 3.26 6.20
C PHE A 285 13.41 1.89 6.88
N GLY A 286 14.62 1.67 7.41
CA GLY A 286 15.07 0.40 8.00
C GLY A 286 15.62 -0.63 7.01
N VAL A 287 15.61 -0.35 5.71
CA VAL A 287 16.15 -1.25 4.68
C VAL A 287 17.57 -0.83 4.29
N CYS A 288 18.47 -1.82 4.21
CA CYS A 288 19.81 -1.64 3.68
C CYS A 288 19.75 -1.55 2.15
N GLN A 289 20.42 -0.56 1.57
CA GLN A 289 20.54 -0.40 0.12
C GLN A 289 21.99 -0.10 -0.22
N GLU A 290 22.63 -0.95 -1.01
CA GLU A 290 23.97 -0.73 -1.56
C GLU A 290 23.92 0.01 -2.91
N VAL A 291 22.83 -0.19 -3.68
CA VAL A 291 22.65 0.36 -5.02
C VAL A 291 21.23 0.91 -5.22
N MET A 292 21.14 2.12 -5.76
CA MET A 292 19.93 2.74 -6.31
C MET A 292 19.82 2.42 -7.80
N HIS A 293 18.83 1.61 -8.15
CA HIS A 293 18.65 1.03 -9.48
C HIS A 293 17.63 1.80 -10.34
N PRO A 294 17.85 1.94 -11.66
CA PRO A 294 16.82 2.37 -12.60
C PRO A 294 15.73 1.28 -12.74
N VAL A 295 14.45 1.67 -12.72
CA VAL A 295 13.29 0.75 -12.76
C VAL A 295 12.13 1.32 -13.59
N TRP A 296 11.37 0.44 -14.25
CA TRP A 296 10.08 0.82 -14.82
C TRP A 296 9.01 0.80 -13.74
N ILE A 297 8.42 1.95 -13.47
CA ILE A 297 7.21 2.12 -12.66
C ILE A 297 6.03 1.77 -13.55
N LEU A 298 5.30 0.70 -13.20
CA LEU A 298 4.18 0.14 -13.94
C LEU A 298 2.87 0.49 -13.23
N GLU A 299 1.93 1.06 -13.98
CA GLU A 299 0.63 1.55 -13.48
C GLU A 299 -0.49 1.12 -14.44
N GLY A 300 -1.73 0.95 -13.96
CA GLY A 300 -2.82 0.57 -14.85
C GLY A 300 -4.18 0.32 -14.22
N GLU A 301 -5.09 -0.21 -15.04
CA GLU A 301 -6.44 -0.64 -14.67
C GLU A 301 -6.73 -2.04 -15.23
N VAL A 302 -7.62 -2.79 -14.58
CA VAL A 302 -8.22 -4.03 -15.09
C VAL A 302 -9.75 -3.91 -15.09
N VAL A 303 -10.43 -4.62 -16.00
CA VAL A 303 -11.89 -4.74 -15.98
C VAL A 303 -12.30 -6.03 -15.27
N ALA A 304 -12.88 -5.89 -14.07
CA ALA A 304 -13.42 -6.98 -13.25
C ALA A 304 -14.94 -6.82 -13.11
N ASN A 305 -15.70 -7.84 -13.50
CA ASN A 305 -17.17 -7.87 -13.44
C ASN A 305 -17.87 -6.62 -14.05
N GLY A 306 -17.25 -6.01 -15.08
CA GLY A 306 -17.74 -4.82 -15.77
C GLY A 306 -17.39 -3.48 -15.12
N GLN A 307 -16.74 -3.49 -13.94
CA GLN A 307 -16.16 -2.31 -13.31
C GLN A 307 -14.67 -2.21 -13.65
N LYS A 308 -14.17 -0.98 -13.80
CA LYS A 308 -12.72 -0.71 -13.77
C LYS A 308 -12.24 -0.82 -12.32
N VAL A 309 -11.09 -1.44 -12.13
CA VAL A 309 -10.37 -1.50 -10.84
C VAL A 309 -8.92 -1.11 -11.12
N PRO A 310 -8.34 -0.12 -10.41
CA PRO A 310 -6.91 0.20 -10.56
C PRO A 310 -6.06 -0.97 -10.07
N VAL A 311 -5.05 -1.37 -10.84
CA VAL A 311 -4.04 -2.32 -10.34
C VAL A 311 -2.98 -1.55 -9.57
N ARG A 312 -2.56 -2.12 -8.43
CA ARG A 312 -1.54 -1.50 -7.57
C ARG A 312 -0.25 -1.25 -8.38
N PRO A 313 0.32 -0.03 -8.35
CA PRO A 313 1.59 0.23 -9.02
C PRO A 313 2.71 -0.68 -8.52
N GLN A 314 3.59 -1.11 -9.42
CA GLN A 314 4.74 -1.96 -9.13
C GLN A 314 5.97 -1.48 -9.90
N ASN A 315 7.15 -1.65 -9.30
CA ASN A 315 8.42 -1.43 -9.97
C ASN A 315 8.87 -2.74 -10.65
N SER A 316 9.35 -2.68 -11.89
CA SER A 316 9.83 -3.85 -12.63
C SER A 316 10.93 -4.59 -11.88
N ARG A 317 10.79 -5.91 -11.69
CA ARG A 317 11.80 -6.74 -11.00
C ARG A 317 13.16 -6.61 -11.68
N TYR A 318 14.20 -6.38 -10.89
CA TYR A 318 15.55 -6.16 -11.41
C TYR A 318 16.37 -7.46 -11.39
N ALA A 319 16.70 -7.98 -12.58
CA ALA A 319 17.13 -9.36 -12.79
C ALA A 319 18.47 -9.77 -12.11
N ALA A 320 19.24 -8.83 -11.56
CA ALA A 320 20.47 -9.14 -10.82
C ALA A 320 20.33 -8.99 -9.28
N SER A 321 19.28 -8.36 -8.76
CA SER A 321 19.06 -8.19 -7.31
C SER A 321 18.18 -9.28 -6.67
N ASP A 322 17.56 -10.17 -7.47
CA ASP A 322 16.81 -11.37 -7.02
C ASP A 322 17.63 -12.31 -6.09
N ASN A 323 18.96 -12.12 -5.99
CA ASN A 323 19.83 -12.84 -5.04
C ASN A 323 19.98 -12.17 -3.65
N GLN A 324 19.64 -10.88 -3.49
CA GLN A 324 19.76 -10.18 -2.20
C GLN A 324 18.48 -10.26 -1.37
N ILE A 325 17.31 -10.05 -1.98
CA ILE A 325 16.03 -10.39 -1.35
C ILE A 325 15.79 -11.89 -1.58
N THR A 326 16.42 -12.74 -0.79
CA THR A 326 16.08 -14.17 -0.79
C THR A 326 14.65 -14.33 -0.31
N ARG A 327 13.70 -14.43 -1.24
CA ARG A 327 12.33 -14.88 -0.96
C ARG A 327 12.42 -16.15 -0.14
N ARG A 328 12.06 -16.07 1.14
CA ARG A 328 11.54 -17.24 1.82
C ARG A 328 10.27 -17.61 1.07
N ASP A 329 10.16 -18.84 0.60
CA ASP A 329 8.85 -19.42 0.38
C ASP A 329 8.11 -19.34 1.74
N SER A 330 7.26 -18.33 1.89
CA SER A 330 6.25 -18.25 2.94
C SER A 330 5.24 -19.33 2.60
N GLY A 331 5.62 -20.58 2.95
CA GLY A 331 5.07 -21.79 2.36
C GLY A 331 3.57 -21.74 2.31
N THR A 332 3.01 -21.82 1.10
CA THR A 332 1.61 -21.47 0.75
C THR A 332 0.57 -22.47 1.26
N GLY A 333 0.87 -23.16 2.37
CA GLY A 333 -0.05 -23.96 3.15
C GLY A 333 -1.03 -23.10 3.93
N SER A 334 -1.93 -22.42 3.21
CA SER A 334 -3.21 -21.97 3.75
C SER A 334 -3.83 -23.09 4.59
N LEU A 335 -4.23 -22.79 5.82
CA LEU A 335 -4.73 -23.81 6.74
C LEU A 335 -5.97 -24.50 6.13
N PRO A 336 -6.04 -25.86 6.12
CA PRO A 336 -7.13 -26.57 5.47
C PRO A 336 -8.50 -26.10 5.96
N ARG A 337 -9.43 -25.91 5.01
CA ARG A 337 -10.82 -25.47 5.21
C ARG A 337 -11.72 -26.58 5.83
N GLU A 338 -11.10 -27.44 6.64
CA GLU A 338 -11.66 -28.52 7.47
C GLU A 338 -11.08 -28.49 8.92
N ALA A 339 -10.22 -27.53 9.25
CA ALA A 339 -9.84 -27.29 10.64
C ALA A 339 -11.09 -26.86 11.42
N HIS A 340 -11.61 -27.77 12.26
CA HIS A 340 -12.58 -27.40 13.28
C HIS A 340 -11.89 -26.52 14.32
N TRP A 341 -11.92 -25.21 14.07
CA TRP A 341 -11.72 -24.20 15.10
C TRP A 341 -12.60 -24.50 16.32
N PRO A 342 -12.18 -24.16 17.55
CA PRO A 342 -13.09 -24.21 18.69
C PRO A 342 -14.34 -23.39 18.34
N ALA A 343 -15.50 -23.81 18.86
CA ALA A 343 -16.71 -23.02 18.70
C ALA A 343 -16.47 -21.59 19.22
N PRO A 344 -17.04 -20.54 18.59
CA PRO A 344 -16.87 -19.17 19.03
C PRO A 344 -17.16 -19.06 20.53
N ARG A 345 -16.31 -18.30 21.25
CA ARG A 345 -16.47 -18.15 22.69
C ARG A 345 -17.75 -17.39 22.99
N SER A 346 -18.23 -17.57 24.21
CA SER A 346 -19.11 -16.60 24.84
C SER A 346 -18.26 -15.45 25.35
N ASN A 347 -18.68 -14.21 25.10
CA ASN A 347 -18.01 -12.97 25.50
C ASN A 347 -17.59 -12.92 26.99
N ASP A 348 -18.19 -13.74 27.86
CA ASP A 348 -17.80 -13.96 29.26
C ASP A 348 -16.34 -14.48 29.46
N ASP A 349 -15.61 -14.89 28.40
CA ASP A 349 -14.27 -15.53 28.48
C ASP A 349 -13.15 -14.72 27.78
N ASP A 350 -13.45 -13.58 27.13
CA ASP A 350 -12.50 -12.88 26.23
C ASP A 350 -11.64 -11.80 26.91
N ASP A 351 -12.01 -11.35 28.13
CA ASP A 351 -11.21 -10.53 29.09
C ASP A 351 -9.77 -11.03 29.39
N ASN A 352 -9.37 -12.18 28.84
CA ASN A 352 -8.09 -12.85 29.07
C ASN A 352 -6.85 -12.15 28.46
N CYS A 353 -6.98 -10.91 28.00
CA CYS A 353 -5.88 -10.03 27.55
C CYS A 353 -5.02 -10.63 26.43
N LYS A 354 -5.64 -11.31 25.46
CA LYS A 354 -4.97 -11.91 24.30
C LYS A 354 -5.46 -11.25 23.03
N LEU A 355 -4.51 -10.91 22.16
CA LEU A 355 -4.75 -10.33 20.86
C LEU A 355 -5.07 -11.47 19.88
N GLU A 356 -6.32 -11.64 19.47
CA GLU A 356 -6.74 -12.69 18.54
C GLU A 356 -6.89 -12.11 17.12
N VAL A 357 -6.28 -12.79 16.13
CA VAL A 357 -5.97 -12.14 14.85
C VAL A 357 -6.37 -12.96 13.62
N GLY A 358 -7.13 -12.33 12.74
CA GLY A 358 -7.47 -12.82 11.41
C GLY A 358 -6.59 -12.23 10.31
N MET A 359 -6.35 -12.99 9.24
CA MET A 359 -5.78 -12.40 8.01
C MET A 359 -6.22 -13.07 6.71
N GLU A 360 -6.36 -12.24 5.68
CA GLU A 360 -6.68 -12.64 4.32
C GLU A 360 -5.82 -11.90 3.29
N TYR A 361 -5.41 -12.57 2.21
CA TYR A 361 -4.74 -11.88 1.09
C TYR A 361 -5.01 -12.49 -0.28
N LEU A 362 -5.14 -11.62 -1.29
CA LEU A 362 -5.00 -11.99 -2.70
C LEU A 362 -3.54 -11.75 -3.11
N GLY A 363 -2.86 -12.76 -3.63
CA GLY A 363 -1.42 -12.70 -3.94
C GLY A 363 -1.09 -12.70 -5.44
N GLU A 364 0.07 -13.25 -5.79
CA GLU A 364 0.61 -13.30 -7.16
C GLU A 364 -0.37 -13.83 -8.22
N PRO A 365 -1.26 -14.82 -7.98
CA PRO A 365 -2.31 -15.23 -8.93
C PRO A 365 -3.32 -14.13 -9.33
N TYR A 366 -3.41 -13.03 -8.58
CA TYR A 366 -4.26 -11.87 -8.84
C TYR A 366 -3.43 -10.61 -9.15
N GLY A 367 -2.14 -10.76 -9.49
CA GLY A 367 -1.25 -9.65 -9.80
C GLY A 367 -0.58 -8.97 -8.61
N LEU A 368 -0.82 -9.44 -7.37
CA LEU A 368 -0.32 -8.83 -6.15
C LEU A 368 0.90 -9.58 -5.64
N GLY A 369 2.02 -9.29 -6.29
CA GLY A 369 3.27 -10.01 -6.11
C GLY A 369 3.91 -9.86 -4.74
N LEU A 370 3.51 -8.89 -3.90
CA LEU A 370 4.09 -8.65 -2.58
C LEU A 370 3.09 -8.81 -1.42
N ALA A 371 1.80 -8.96 -1.71
CA ALA A 371 0.76 -9.11 -0.69
C ALA A 371 0.93 -10.35 0.21
N SER A 372 1.55 -11.43 -0.30
CA SER A 372 1.96 -12.60 0.51
C SER A 372 3.00 -12.23 1.56
N GLU A 373 4.05 -11.50 1.15
CA GLU A 373 5.10 -11.02 2.03
C GLU A 373 4.56 -9.97 3.04
N ASN A 374 3.60 -9.13 2.63
CA ASN A 374 2.89 -8.19 3.49
C ASN A 374 2.15 -8.88 4.64
N ALA A 375 1.29 -9.84 4.30
CA ALA A 375 0.53 -10.63 5.28
C ALA A 375 1.46 -11.48 6.15
N ALA A 376 2.53 -12.05 5.59
CA ALA A 376 3.55 -12.76 6.37
C ALA A 376 4.32 -11.82 7.32
N GLY A 377 4.51 -10.56 6.95
CA GLY A 377 5.07 -9.49 7.79
C GLY A 377 4.18 -9.15 8.98
N PHE A 378 2.89 -8.89 8.72
CA PHE A 378 1.85 -8.71 9.74
C PHE A 378 1.80 -9.89 10.71
N ARG A 379 1.61 -11.11 10.18
CA ARG A 379 1.63 -12.39 10.90
C ARG A 379 2.87 -12.57 11.76
N SER A 380 4.04 -12.21 11.24
CA SER A 380 5.30 -12.26 11.98
C SER A 380 5.26 -11.29 13.16
N GLY A 381 4.79 -10.06 12.97
CA GLY A 381 4.57 -9.09 14.05
C GLY A 381 3.69 -9.64 15.17
N VAL A 382 2.51 -10.18 14.83
CA VAL A 382 1.58 -10.83 15.78
C VAL A 382 2.28 -11.91 16.60
N MET A 383 3.02 -12.81 15.95
CA MET A 383 3.77 -13.87 16.65
C MET A 383 4.86 -13.37 17.60
N HIS A 384 5.35 -12.13 17.44
CA HIS A 384 6.28 -11.49 18.39
C HIS A 384 5.59 -10.81 19.59
N THR A 385 4.26 -10.67 19.59
CA THR A 385 3.50 -10.26 20.81
C THR A 385 3.31 -11.41 21.80
N ALA A 386 3.78 -12.64 21.52
CA ALA A 386 3.59 -13.79 22.40
C ALA A 386 4.09 -13.48 23.84
N PRO A 387 3.27 -13.75 24.89
CA PRO A 387 2.19 -14.73 24.92
C PRO A 387 0.78 -14.23 24.58
N ILE A 388 0.58 -12.95 24.24
CA ILE A 388 -0.78 -12.41 24.04
C ILE A 388 -1.33 -12.69 22.62
N GLY A 389 -0.52 -12.59 21.57
CA GLY A 389 -0.99 -12.80 20.19
C GLY A 389 -1.28 -14.24 19.80
N ASN A 390 -2.45 -14.45 19.19
CA ASN A 390 -2.89 -15.68 18.53
C ASN A 390 -3.37 -15.36 17.10
N VAL A 391 -3.19 -16.28 16.15
CA VAL A 391 -3.83 -16.17 14.82
C VAL A 391 -4.97 -17.17 14.76
N THR A 392 -6.21 -16.66 14.71
CA THR A 392 -7.43 -17.47 14.70
C THR A 392 -7.79 -17.95 13.30
N TYR A 393 -7.43 -17.22 12.24
CA TYR A 393 -7.53 -17.73 10.87
C TYR A 393 -6.56 -17.06 9.89
N GLU A 394 -6.21 -17.79 8.83
CA GLU A 394 -5.31 -17.36 7.76
C GLU A 394 -5.83 -17.90 6.40
N LYS A 395 -6.30 -17.02 5.51
CA LYS A 395 -6.76 -17.36 4.15
C LYS A 395 -5.87 -16.71 3.09
N SER A 396 -5.79 -17.34 1.92
CA SER A 396 -5.22 -16.68 0.74
C SER A 396 -5.84 -17.10 -0.59
N ASN A 397 -5.76 -16.22 -1.57
CA ASN A 397 -6.13 -16.47 -2.97
C ASN A 397 -7.57 -17.05 -3.09
N ALA A 398 -7.73 -18.22 -3.71
CA ALA A 398 -9.03 -18.89 -3.90
C ALA A 398 -9.73 -19.38 -2.61
N LEU A 399 -9.16 -19.09 -1.43
CA LEU A 399 -9.75 -19.37 -0.11
C LEU A 399 -10.13 -18.10 0.67
N VAL A 400 -9.88 -16.90 0.13
CA VAL A 400 -10.43 -15.61 0.60
C VAL A 400 -11.89 -15.59 0.15
N TRP A 401 -12.80 -16.14 0.95
CA TRP A 401 -14.18 -16.36 0.54
C TRP A 401 -15.08 -15.17 0.92
N GLY A 402 -16.01 -14.78 0.06
CA GLY A 402 -17.03 -13.76 0.41
C GLY A 402 -17.97 -14.17 1.56
N SER A 403 -18.04 -15.47 1.88
CA SER A 403 -18.74 -15.98 3.07
C SER A 403 -18.09 -15.53 4.37
N ASP A 404 -16.77 -15.40 4.39
CA ASP A 404 -15.97 -15.28 5.61
C ASP A 404 -16.10 -13.87 6.22
N TRP A 405 -16.58 -12.94 5.40
CA TRP A 405 -16.97 -11.57 5.72
C TRP A 405 -18.48 -11.39 5.91
N THR A 406 -19.31 -12.41 5.67
CA THR A 406 -20.77 -12.29 5.67
C THR A 406 -21.46 -13.45 6.38
N THR A 407 -21.86 -14.51 5.67
CA THR A 407 -22.66 -15.61 6.23
C THR A 407 -21.95 -16.45 7.29
N ASP A 408 -20.62 -16.46 7.24
CA ASP A 408 -19.76 -17.29 8.05
C ASP A 408 -18.87 -16.41 8.97
N ASN A 409 -19.16 -15.10 9.08
CA ASN A 409 -18.29 -14.12 9.76
C ASN A 409 -17.97 -14.51 11.21
N LYS A 410 -18.94 -15.04 11.97
CA LYS A 410 -18.80 -15.53 13.36
C LYS A 410 -17.91 -16.78 13.53
N THR A 411 -17.28 -17.25 12.45
CA THR A 411 -16.25 -18.31 12.42
C THR A 411 -14.89 -17.79 11.90
N TYR A 412 -14.82 -16.54 11.44
CA TYR A 412 -13.66 -15.93 10.83
C TYR A 412 -13.50 -14.46 11.28
N VAL A 413 -14.00 -13.50 10.49
CA VAL A 413 -13.82 -12.05 10.70
C VAL A 413 -14.31 -11.58 12.07
N GLU A 414 -15.40 -12.14 12.59
CA GLU A 414 -15.97 -11.85 13.92
C GLU A 414 -15.42 -12.81 15.01
N SER A 415 -14.20 -13.31 14.85
CA SER A 415 -13.50 -14.15 15.84
C SER A 415 -12.00 -13.82 15.87
N ALA A 416 -11.75 -12.52 15.87
CA ALA A 416 -10.45 -11.87 16.01
C ALA A 416 -10.69 -10.38 16.32
N ASP A 417 -10.15 -9.87 17.42
CA ASP A 417 -10.10 -8.43 17.72
C ASP A 417 -9.34 -7.63 16.64
N LEU A 418 -8.41 -8.24 15.89
CA LEU A 418 -7.73 -7.60 14.76
C LEU A 418 -7.81 -8.41 13.45
N VAL A 419 -8.32 -7.80 12.37
CA VAL A 419 -8.35 -8.43 11.03
C VAL A 419 -7.53 -7.64 10.00
N TRP A 420 -6.60 -8.32 9.33
CA TRP A 420 -5.81 -7.75 8.21
C TRP A 420 -6.19 -8.34 6.85
N TYR A 421 -6.65 -7.48 5.94
CA TYR A 421 -6.83 -7.81 4.52
C TYR A 421 -5.84 -7.02 3.65
N THR A 422 -5.21 -7.67 2.67
CA THR A 422 -4.47 -6.99 1.57
C THR A 422 -4.87 -7.57 0.21
N GLY A 423 -5.18 -6.70 -0.76
CA GLY A 423 -5.80 -7.11 -2.01
C GLY A 423 -6.14 -5.97 -2.97
N HIS A 424 -7.17 -6.18 -3.79
CA HIS A 424 -7.76 -5.16 -4.67
C HIS A 424 -9.08 -4.64 -4.08
N ALA A 425 -9.40 -3.36 -4.25
CA ALA A 425 -10.64 -2.76 -3.72
C ALA A 425 -11.11 -1.55 -4.55
N ASN A 426 -12.22 -0.94 -4.11
CA ASN A 426 -12.67 0.42 -4.45
C ASN A 426 -13.68 0.90 -3.38
N SER A 427 -14.27 2.09 -3.55
CA SER A 427 -15.35 2.68 -2.74
C SER A 427 -16.47 1.72 -2.32
N ASN A 428 -16.76 0.69 -3.12
CA ASN A 428 -17.85 -0.25 -2.87
C ASN A 428 -17.43 -1.44 -1.98
N GLY A 429 -16.15 -1.61 -1.66
CA GLY A 429 -15.58 -2.70 -0.87
C GLY A 429 -14.37 -3.38 -1.52
N TRP A 430 -14.02 -4.59 -1.08
CA TRP A 430 -12.80 -5.30 -1.47
C TRP A 430 -13.05 -6.61 -2.23
N MET A 431 -12.03 -7.05 -2.97
CA MET A 431 -12.10 -8.23 -3.84
C MET A 431 -11.93 -9.51 -3.02
N VAL A 432 -12.88 -10.43 -3.19
CA VAL A 432 -12.87 -11.77 -2.57
C VAL A 432 -13.14 -12.80 -3.65
N THR A 433 -13.18 -14.09 -3.30
CA THR A 433 -13.37 -15.17 -4.27
C THR A 433 -14.69 -15.89 -4.08
N VAL A 434 -15.26 -16.35 -5.20
CA VAL A 434 -16.43 -17.23 -5.22
C VAL A 434 -15.96 -18.66 -4.87
N PRO A 435 -16.61 -19.33 -3.90
CA PRO A 435 -16.35 -20.74 -3.59
C PRO A 435 -16.34 -21.66 -4.82
N ASP A 436 -15.64 -22.78 -4.69
CA ASP A 436 -15.41 -23.83 -5.70
C ASP A 436 -14.71 -23.41 -7.01
N THR A 437 -14.73 -22.12 -7.36
CA THR A 437 -14.23 -21.59 -8.64
C THR A 437 -13.00 -20.70 -8.49
N GLY A 438 -12.79 -20.08 -7.32
CA GLY A 438 -11.73 -19.08 -7.10
C GLY A 438 -11.91 -17.78 -7.90
N ALA A 439 -13.06 -17.61 -8.56
CA ALA A 439 -13.32 -16.48 -9.44
C ALA A 439 -13.46 -15.17 -8.63
N PRO A 440 -12.88 -14.04 -9.09
CA PRO A 440 -12.94 -12.78 -8.35
C PRO A 440 -14.36 -12.19 -8.32
N THR A 441 -14.79 -11.81 -7.13
CA THR A 441 -16.03 -11.09 -6.82
C THR A 441 -15.72 -9.99 -5.78
N MET A 442 -16.74 -9.28 -5.29
CA MET A 442 -16.57 -8.20 -4.29
C MET A 442 -17.34 -8.50 -3.02
N ALA A 443 -16.69 -8.42 -1.86
CA ALA A 443 -17.36 -8.17 -0.59
C ALA A 443 -17.75 -6.68 -0.60
N ARG A 444 -19.04 -6.38 -0.48
CA ARG A 444 -19.59 -5.01 -0.67
C ARG A 444 -20.13 -4.46 0.63
N TYR A 445 -20.03 -3.14 0.83
CA TYR A 445 -20.62 -2.47 2.01
C TYR A 445 -22.13 -2.78 2.18
N THR A 446 -22.86 -2.90 1.07
CA THR A 446 -24.28 -3.31 1.04
C THR A 446 -24.56 -4.74 1.55
N SER A 447 -23.53 -5.55 1.78
CA SER A 447 -23.64 -6.89 2.37
C SER A 447 -23.53 -6.86 3.91
N PHE A 448 -22.79 -5.90 4.46
CA PHE A 448 -22.60 -5.72 5.91
C PHE A 448 -23.75 -4.92 6.52
N ASN A 449 -24.28 -3.93 5.79
CA ASN A 449 -25.43 -3.12 6.20
C ASN A 449 -26.78 -3.89 6.16
N GLN A 450 -26.78 -5.17 6.54
CA GLN A 450 -27.92 -6.07 6.68
C GLN A 450 -27.96 -6.58 8.13
N SER A 451 -29.14 -6.62 8.74
CA SER A 451 -29.30 -7.00 10.16
C SER A 451 -28.68 -8.37 10.48
N GLY A 452 -27.67 -8.40 11.36
CA GLY A 452 -26.92 -9.61 11.73
C GLY A 452 -25.59 -9.81 10.97
N ASN A 453 -25.23 -8.87 10.09
CA ASN A 453 -23.96 -8.84 9.36
C ASN A 453 -23.10 -7.60 9.73
N GLY A 454 -23.40 -6.93 10.86
CA GLY A 454 -22.55 -5.87 11.39
C GLY A 454 -21.18 -6.41 11.80
N LEU A 455 -20.20 -5.52 11.94
CA LEU A 455 -18.84 -5.86 12.38
C LEU A 455 -18.60 -5.44 13.83
N GLY A 456 -17.93 -6.33 14.58
CA GLY A 456 -17.84 -6.25 16.04
C GLY A 456 -19.13 -6.67 16.76
N GLU A 457 -20.05 -7.38 16.11
CA GLU A 457 -21.20 -8.00 16.79
C GLU A 457 -20.79 -9.14 17.75
N GLN A 458 -19.52 -9.54 17.77
CA GLN A 458 -18.99 -10.59 18.64
C GLN A 458 -17.64 -10.23 19.27
N ASP A 459 -16.64 -9.89 18.47
CA ASP A 459 -15.21 -9.95 18.86
C ASP A 459 -14.31 -8.95 18.09
N LEU A 460 -14.76 -8.42 16.94
CA LEU A 460 -13.91 -7.63 16.05
C LEU A 460 -13.85 -6.14 16.44
N GLU A 461 -12.76 -5.73 17.07
CA GLU A 461 -12.45 -4.33 17.39
C GLU A 461 -11.86 -3.55 16.19
N TRP A 462 -10.94 -4.15 15.42
CA TRP A 462 -10.09 -3.42 14.48
C TRP A 462 -9.96 -4.09 13.11
N LEU A 463 -10.32 -3.36 12.05
CA LEU A 463 -10.31 -3.87 10.68
C LEU A 463 -9.35 -3.07 9.76
N ILE A 464 -8.35 -3.73 9.19
CA ILE A 464 -7.40 -3.13 8.23
C ILE A 464 -7.66 -3.67 6.82
N ILE A 465 -8.09 -2.79 5.91
CA ILE A 465 -8.23 -3.06 4.47
C ILE A 465 -7.08 -2.36 3.72
N ALA A 466 -5.92 -3.01 3.66
CA ALA A 466 -4.72 -2.56 2.94
C ALA A 466 -4.86 -2.75 1.42
N ALA A 467 -5.87 -2.10 0.82
CA ALA A 467 -6.22 -2.16 -0.59
C ALA A 467 -6.79 -0.83 -1.09
N CYS A 468 -6.82 -0.63 -2.41
CA CYS A 468 -7.18 0.62 -3.08
C CYS A 468 -8.61 1.12 -2.75
N GLY A 469 -8.75 2.24 -2.03
CA GLY A 469 -9.97 3.06 -2.07
C GLY A 469 -11.26 2.65 -1.33
N PRO A 470 -11.35 1.72 -0.35
CA PRO A 470 -12.59 1.53 0.43
C PRO A 470 -13.14 2.84 1.00
N HIS A 471 -12.24 3.72 1.46
CA HIS A 471 -12.54 5.02 2.06
C HIS A 471 -12.46 6.19 1.06
N GLN A 472 -12.65 5.96 -0.24
CA GLN A 472 -12.87 7.04 -1.23
C GLN A 472 -13.99 7.98 -0.75
N ASP A 473 -13.70 9.28 -0.54
CA ASP A 473 -14.67 10.25 -0.02
C ASP A 473 -14.78 11.47 -0.94
N GLU A 474 -15.97 12.07 -1.01
CA GLU A 474 -16.26 13.26 -1.81
C GLU A 474 -15.31 14.44 -1.54
N ALA A 475 -14.72 14.53 -0.33
CA ALA A 475 -13.75 15.57 0.02
C ALA A 475 -12.43 15.50 -0.78
N PHE A 476 -12.11 14.37 -1.43
CA PHE A 476 -10.91 14.22 -2.26
C PHE A 476 -11.11 13.45 -3.58
N GLU A 477 -12.20 12.68 -3.74
CA GLU A 477 -12.58 12.06 -5.00
C GLU A 477 -14.03 12.42 -5.38
N ASN A 478 -14.17 13.41 -6.27
CA ASN A 478 -15.47 13.91 -6.75
C ASN A 478 -16.36 12.78 -7.30
N GLY A 479 -17.57 12.62 -6.75
CA GLY A 479 -18.55 11.59 -7.11
C GLY A 479 -18.42 10.28 -6.34
N ALA A 480 -17.50 10.16 -5.38
CA ALA A 480 -17.41 8.99 -4.48
C ALA A 480 -18.54 8.95 -3.42
N GLY A 481 -19.12 10.11 -3.08
CA GLY A 481 -20.05 10.26 -1.98
C GLY A 481 -19.39 10.15 -0.60
N SER A 482 -20.20 10.32 0.45
CA SER A 482 -19.73 10.24 1.84
C SER A 482 -19.23 8.82 2.19
N VAL A 483 -18.04 8.73 2.79
CA VAL A 483 -17.53 7.48 3.38
C VAL A 483 -18.45 6.96 4.48
N PHE A 484 -19.04 7.87 5.27
CA PHE A 484 -19.96 7.55 6.36
C PHE A 484 -21.23 6.86 5.86
N ASP A 485 -21.84 7.33 4.77
CA ASP A 485 -23.06 6.72 4.22
C ASP A 485 -22.87 5.27 3.72
N ARG A 486 -21.62 4.88 3.45
CA ARG A 486 -21.28 3.51 3.06
C ARG A 486 -20.96 2.64 4.27
N TRP A 487 -20.15 3.16 5.20
CA TRP A 487 -19.52 2.35 6.25
C TRP A 487 -20.04 2.55 7.69
N ARG A 488 -20.80 3.61 8.01
CA ARG A 488 -21.40 3.81 9.36
C ARG A 488 -22.18 2.57 9.83
N GLY A 489 -22.87 1.89 8.90
CA GLY A 489 -23.65 0.69 9.16
C GLY A 489 -22.86 -0.60 9.41
N ILE A 490 -21.53 -0.58 9.45
CA ILE A 490 -20.71 -1.73 9.88
C ILE A 490 -20.31 -1.65 11.35
N PHE A 491 -20.32 -0.46 11.97
CA PHE A 491 -19.84 -0.25 13.33
C PHE A 491 -20.90 -0.73 14.34
N HIS A 492 -20.78 -2.00 14.73
CA HIS A 492 -21.70 -2.73 15.62
C HIS A 492 -21.00 -3.24 16.89
N GLY A 493 -19.86 -2.63 17.21
CA GLY A 493 -18.86 -3.01 18.22
C GLY A 493 -17.44 -2.75 17.72
N LEU A 494 -17.23 -2.76 16.39
CA LEU A 494 -16.00 -2.32 15.75
C LEU A 494 -15.57 -0.95 16.26
N HIS A 495 -14.33 -0.85 16.75
CA HIS A 495 -13.68 0.38 17.19
C HIS A 495 -13.15 1.19 15.99
N ILE A 496 -12.34 0.57 15.12
CA ILE A 496 -11.64 1.28 14.01
C ILE A 496 -11.63 0.47 12.70
N MET A 497 -11.94 1.14 11.60
CA MET A 497 -11.63 0.69 10.24
C MET A 497 -10.49 1.52 9.63
N PHE A 498 -9.42 0.85 9.18
CA PHE A 498 -8.27 1.43 8.51
C PHE A 498 -8.30 1.08 7.02
N ALA A 499 -8.11 2.05 6.12
CA ALA A 499 -8.07 1.79 4.69
C ALA A 499 -7.33 2.88 3.91
N TYR A 500 -7.26 2.71 2.58
CA TYR A 500 -6.90 3.77 1.66
C TYR A 500 -8.13 4.49 1.10
N GLY A 501 -7.99 5.80 0.93
CA GLY A 501 -8.92 6.66 0.19
C GLY A 501 -8.63 6.70 -1.30
N SER A 502 -7.43 6.31 -1.74
CA SER A 502 -7.02 6.26 -3.15
C SER A 502 -6.50 4.88 -3.56
N ALA A 503 -6.00 4.75 -4.80
CA ALA A 503 -5.12 3.65 -5.15
C ALA A 503 -3.83 3.67 -4.30
N SER A 504 -3.28 2.50 -4.00
CA SER A 504 -2.03 2.33 -3.24
C SER A 504 -1.14 1.24 -3.87
N SER A 505 0.18 1.38 -3.76
CA SER A 505 1.17 0.45 -4.32
C SER A 505 1.24 -0.86 -3.53
N ASP A 506 1.62 -1.93 -4.22
CA ASP A 506 1.84 -3.23 -3.58
C ASP A 506 3.17 -3.22 -2.82
N SER A 507 3.19 -3.75 -1.61
CA SER A 507 4.31 -3.67 -0.67
C SER A 507 4.44 -4.94 0.15
N ALA A 508 5.68 -5.30 0.50
CA ALA A 508 5.99 -6.43 1.38
C ALA A 508 6.11 -6.04 2.87
N GLU A 509 6.15 -4.75 3.20
CA GLU A 509 6.59 -4.25 4.52
C GLU A 509 5.46 -3.72 5.41
N GLU A 510 4.36 -3.30 4.81
CA GLU A 510 3.31 -2.48 5.43
C GLU A 510 2.78 -3.07 6.76
N GLY A 511 2.40 -4.35 6.74
CA GLY A 511 1.93 -5.08 7.93
C GLY A 511 3.01 -5.36 8.97
N ALA A 512 4.26 -5.57 8.55
CA ALA A 512 5.39 -5.68 9.49
C ALA A 512 5.68 -4.34 10.20
N LYS A 513 5.52 -3.22 9.49
CA LYS A 513 5.70 -1.88 10.03
C LYS A 513 4.56 -1.49 10.96
N PHE A 514 3.31 -1.73 10.55
CA PHE A 514 2.13 -1.52 11.39
C PHE A 514 2.27 -2.23 12.74
N MET A 515 2.49 -3.55 12.72
CA MET A 515 2.62 -4.33 13.96
C MET A 515 3.79 -3.85 14.82
N ARG A 516 4.95 -3.56 14.22
CA ARG A 516 6.08 -2.99 14.95
C ARG A 516 5.72 -1.68 15.64
N TYR A 517 5.03 -0.76 14.96
CA TYR A 517 4.73 0.55 15.55
C TYR A 517 3.69 0.46 16.67
N ALA A 518 2.68 -0.39 16.54
CA ALA A 518 1.78 -0.66 17.65
C ALA A 518 2.50 -1.37 18.83
N GLN A 519 3.42 -2.31 18.56
CA GLN A 519 4.29 -2.95 19.57
C GLN A 519 5.30 -1.97 20.22
N GLU A 520 5.60 -0.84 19.57
CA GLU A 520 6.46 0.23 20.09
C GLU A 520 5.67 1.32 20.82
N GLY A 521 4.40 1.05 21.17
CA GLY A 521 3.54 1.92 21.99
C GLY A 521 2.99 3.15 21.26
N ASN A 522 2.80 3.05 19.94
CA ASN A 522 2.00 4.03 19.18
C ASN A 522 0.53 3.57 19.17
N SER A 523 -0.41 4.50 19.04
CA SER A 523 -1.82 4.13 18.77
C SER A 523 -1.94 3.40 17.44
N LEU A 524 -3.01 2.63 17.24
CA LEU A 524 -3.22 1.90 15.99
C LEU A 524 -3.38 2.86 14.79
N ILE A 525 -3.97 4.04 15.00
CA ILE A 525 -4.05 5.12 14.00
C ILE A 525 -2.65 5.64 13.64
N ASP A 526 -1.82 5.99 14.62
CA ASP A 526 -0.46 6.48 14.38
C ASP A 526 0.41 5.39 13.70
N ALA A 527 0.28 4.14 14.13
CA ALA A 527 0.96 2.99 13.55
C ALA A 527 0.59 2.76 12.08
N TRP A 528 -0.70 2.86 11.73
CA TRP A 528 -1.20 2.75 10.36
C TRP A 528 -0.74 3.91 9.48
N PHE A 529 -0.95 5.16 9.92
CA PHE A 529 -0.60 6.36 9.16
C PHE A 529 0.92 6.44 8.93
N ARG A 530 1.73 6.06 9.92
CA ARG A 530 3.19 5.99 9.76
C ARG A 530 3.64 4.86 8.82
N ALA A 531 3.06 3.66 8.95
CA ALA A 531 3.38 2.54 8.06
C ALA A 531 3.10 2.91 6.60
N ALA A 532 1.94 3.53 6.33
CA ALA A 532 1.58 4.05 5.01
C ALA A 532 2.53 5.15 4.53
N LYS A 533 2.79 6.21 5.33
CA LYS A 533 3.71 7.31 4.95
C LYS A 533 5.12 6.82 4.61
N GLU A 534 5.64 5.81 5.30
CA GLU A 534 6.94 5.20 4.95
C GLU A 534 6.87 4.41 3.63
N VAL A 535 5.84 3.59 3.44
CA VAL A 535 5.75 2.58 2.38
C VAL A 535 5.22 3.12 1.04
N GLN A 536 4.13 3.88 1.07
CA GLN A 536 3.37 4.26 -0.13
C GLN A 536 4.05 5.40 -0.90
N PRO A 537 3.91 5.49 -2.23
CA PRO A 537 4.47 6.61 -2.99
C PRO A 537 3.77 7.93 -2.62
N PRO A 538 4.38 9.09 -2.93
CA PRO A 538 3.72 10.38 -2.74
C PRO A 538 2.37 10.47 -3.48
N GLY A 539 1.36 11.03 -2.83
CA GLY A 539 0.02 11.21 -3.40
C GLY A 539 -1.03 10.17 -3.00
N VAL A 540 -0.68 9.14 -2.20
CA VAL A 540 -1.67 8.15 -1.71
C VAL A 540 -2.42 8.70 -0.50
N VAL A 541 -3.76 8.64 -0.52
CA VAL A 541 -4.60 9.06 0.60
C VAL A 541 -4.76 7.88 1.57
N VAL A 542 -4.12 7.96 2.74
CA VAL A 542 -4.31 7.01 3.85
C VAL A 542 -5.37 7.53 4.82
N THR A 543 -6.18 6.61 5.37
CA THR A 543 -7.36 6.95 6.16
C THR A 543 -7.57 6.03 7.37
N ALA A 544 -8.26 6.54 8.39
CA ALA A 544 -8.90 5.74 9.43
C ALA A 544 -10.30 6.31 9.72
N MET A 545 -11.25 5.44 10.02
CA MET A 545 -12.61 5.75 10.44
C MET A 545 -12.87 5.05 11.77
N TRP A 546 -13.36 5.74 12.79
CA TRP A 546 -13.60 5.15 14.11
C TRP A 546 -14.91 5.60 14.74
N ALA A 547 -15.41 4.77 15.65
CA ALA A 547 -16.57 5.05 16.49
C ALA A 547 -16.15 5.69 17.82
N ASP A 548 -17.01 6.57 18.33
CA ASP A 548 -16.99 7.07 19.71
C ASP A 548 -15.56 7.42 20.21
N GLY A 549 -15.05 6.73 21.23
CA GLY A 549 -13.77 7.04 21.91
C GLY A 549 -12.50 6.39 21.34
N ALA A 550 -12.60 5.54 20.32
CA ALA A 550 -11.53 4.60 19.89
C ALA A 550 -10.25 5.24 19.28
N ARG A 551 -10.14 6.57 19.23
CA ARG A 551 -9.00 7.27 18.59
C ARG A 551 -7.63 6.82 19.11
N ASP A 552 -7.53 6.64 20.43
CA ASP A 552 -6.28 6.38 21.15
C ASP A 552 -6.16 4.89 21.57
N ASP A 553 -6.75 3.99 20.78
CA ASP A 553 -6.54 2.55 20.91
C ASP A 553 -5.10 2.14 20.55
N HIS A 554 -4.62 1.13 21.26
CA HIS A 554 -3.32 0.47 21.07
C HIS A 554 -3.56 -1.04 21.02
N LEU A 555 -2.55 -1.83 20.65
CA LEU A 555 -2.65 -3.28 20.88
C LEU A 555 -2.75 -3.58 22.39
N PRO A 556 -3.49 -4.62 22.80
CA PRO A 556 -3.60 -5.01 24.20
C PRO A 556 -2.22 -5.14 24.87
N GLY A 557 -2.05 -4.52 26.05
CA GLY A 557 -0.79 -4.51 26.79
C GLY A 557 0.29 -3.55 26.26
N TYR A 558 0.07 -2.84 25.14
CA TYR A 558 0.96 -1.79 24.62
C TYR A 558 0.45 -0.36 24.84
N GLY A 559 -0.81 -0.19 25.26
CA GLY A 559 -1.39 1.09 25.67
C GLY A 559 -2.82 0.93 26.19
N SER A 560 -3.65 1.95 25.99
CA SER A 560 -5.10 1.93 26.24
C SER A 560 -5.89 1.30 25.08
N VAL A 561 -7.07 0.77 25.39
CA VAL A 561 -8.13 0.34 24.47
C VAL A 561 -9.45 0.93 25.00
N SER A 562 -10.37 1.33 24.13
CA SER A 562 -11.72 1.79 24.53
C SER A 562 -12.62 0.67 25.07
N GLU A 563 -13.73 1.04 25.72
CA GLU A 563 -14.78 0.09 26.11
C GLU A 563 -15.74 -0.15 24.93
N ASP A 564 -16.11 -1.42 24.68
CA ASP A 564 -16.96 -1.85 23.56
C ASP A 564 -18.25 -1.04 23.43
N SER A 565 -18.52 -0.49 22.24
CA SER A 565 -19.77 0.21 21.97
C SER A 565 -20.92 -0.78 21.74
N SER A 566 -21.60 -1.17 22.82
CA SER A 566 -22.77 -2.09 22.82
C SER A 566 -24.04 -1.56 22.10
N SER A 567 -23.91 -0.50 21.32
CA SER A 567 -24.98 0.19 20.59
C SER A 567 -24.44 0.77 19.29
N ALA A 568 -25.33 1.16 18.37
CA ALA A 568 -24.89 1.93 17.20
C ALA A 568 -24.23 3.25 17.65
N PRO A 569 -23.05 3.60 17.10
CA PRO A 569 -22.26 4.74 17.57
C PRO A 569 -23.03 6.04 17.44
N GLN A 570 -22.82 6.95 18.39
CA GLN A 570 -23.48 8.25 18.41
C GLN A 570 -22.68 9.30 17.63
N GLU A 571 -21.36 9.13 17.63
CA GLU A 571 -20.40 10.00 16.97
C GLU A 571 -19.45 9.13 16.13
N MET A 572 -19.27 9.48 14.86
CA MET A 572 -18.33 8.83 13.95
C MET A 572 -17.27 9.82 13.49
N TRP A 573 -16.03 9.35 13.42
CA TRP A 573 -14.89 10.18 13.03
C TRP A 573 -14.18 9.58 11.83
N PHE A 574 -13.65 10.44 10.96
CA PHE A 574 -12.90 10.03 9.77
C PHE A 574 -11.70 10.96 9.57
N MET A 575 -10.49 10.40 9.65
CA MET A 575 -9.25 11.14 9.44
C MET A 575 -8.57 10.66 8.16
N TRP A 576 -8.02 11.58 7.38
CA TRP A 576 -7.23 11.26 6.18
C TRP A 576 -6.06 12.21 5.99
N THR A 577 -4.99 11.70 5.38
CA THR A 577 -3.82 12.50 4.97
C THR A 577 -3.23 11.93 3.69
N THR A 578 -2.40 12.70 3.00
CA THR A 578 -1.69 12.25 1.78
C THR A 578 -0.22 11.99 2.08
N THR A 579 0.27 10.83 1.66
CA THR A 579 1.68 10.38 1.76
C THR A 579 2.59 11.02 0.71
#